data_AF-A0A154PPM7-F1
#
_entry.id   AF-A0A154PPM7-F1
#
_cell.length_a   1.000
_cell.length_b   1.000
_cell.length_c   1.000
_cell.angle_alpha   90.00
_cell.angle_beta   90.00
_cell.angle_gamma   90.00
#
_symmetry.space_group_name_H-M   'P 1'
#
loop_
_entity.id
_entity.type
_entity.pdbx_description
1 polymer ?
#
loop_
_entity_poly.entity_id
_entity_poly.type
_entity_poly.pdbx_seq_one_letter_code
_entity_poly.pdbx_strand_id
1 'polypeptide(L)'
;MFELYGMNKDGMVYRSPPPRRKEVDILETCLQLSSPELMRKLPNGDAVHHAKDPGVSTSLDKDKGPPRENGRSMLRRWIVMAGFFFLGCALVAGVGLPLALELRSSHLLEARLQVVRRLLSEIPLVDGHNDFAWKLRKHRGSTKLQDFPFDENLSRNGSWGPLWQTDLVRLQEGIVGGQFWSVYVPCEAQFLDAVQLTLEQIDVVRRLASRYPKRMRLVTSSKELEKAHKDGVIGSLVGIEGGHSIGTSMAVLRSFHRLGARYMSLTHKCNTPWADSCTTEDPTSIASMDFHSDGLSMFGKAVVRELNRLGMLVDLSYVSIRAMRDALTITKAPVIFSHSAARTLCNSSSNVPDDVLGNLSVNGGLVMVSFDGAHLSCGDKASMYDVIAHINHIRRVAGVNNVGLGAGYDGILSPPVELPDVSGYPLLLAELTRDRRWSASDIKKLVGGNLLRVFREVESYAATVTHQTPSEELIPQDLIKESAYCRYHDA
;
A
#
# COMPACT_ATOMS: atom_id res chain seq x y z
N MET A 1 10.65 37.13 -31.20
CA MET A 1 11.76 38.01 -31.64
C MET A 1 12.81 37.13 -32.31
N PHE A 2 13.68 37.70 -33.15
CA PHE A 2 14.43 36.99 -34.18
C PHE A 2 15.51 36.00 -33.70
N GLU A 3 15.72 34.98 -34.55
CA GLU A 3 16.98 34.29 -34.94
C GLU A 3 18.12 34.05 -33.93
N LEU A 4 18.63 32.81 -33.94
CA LEU A 4 20.00 32.51 -34.44
C LEU A 4 20.30 31.01 -34.36
N TYR A 5 20.24 30.29 -35.49
CA TYR A 5 21.05 29.09 -35.72
C TYR A 5 21.41 29.00 -37.21
N GLY A 6 22.71 29.08 -37.50
CA GLY A 6 23.23 29.08 -38.86
C GLY A 6 23.23 27.70 -39.50
N MET A 7 23.09 27.67 -40.83
CA MET A 7 23.32 26.46 -41.62
C MET A 7 24.81 26.10 -41.64
N ASN A 8 25.12 24.81 -41.63
CA ASN A 8 26.31 24.31 -42.32
C ASN A 8 25.89 23.26 -43.36
N LYS A 9 26.60 23.23 -44.49
CA LYS A 9 26.36 22.30 -45.59
C LYS A 9 27.26 21.08 -45.39
N ASP A 10 26.66 19.91 -45.22
CA ASP A 10 27.04 18.70 -45.96
C ASP A 10 25.97 17.62 -45.70
N GLY A 11 25.47 17.03 -46.78
CA GLY A 11 24.21 16.28 -46.75
C GLY A 11 24.39 14.78 -46.76
N MET A 12 24.00 14.12 -45.66
CA MET A 12 23.35 12.80 -45.70
C MET A 12 22.28 12.72 -44.61
N VAL A 13 21.01 12.81 -45.01
CA VAL A 13 19.85 12.62 -44.12
C VAL A 13 19.35 11.19 -44.29
N TYR A 14 19.59 10.34 -43.29
CA TYR A 14 18.86 9.08 -43.15
C TYR A 14 17.39 9.41 -42.83
N ARG A 15 16.49 9.14 -43.79
CA ARG A 15 15.04 9.28 -43.59
C ARG A 15 14.48 8.02 -42.93
N SER A 16 14.26 8.06 -41.62
CA SER A 16 13.35 7.12 -40.96
C SER A 16 11.91 7.34 -41.49
N PRO A 17 11.13 6.28 -41.76
CA PRO A 17 9.75 6.42 -42.20
C PRO A 17 8.85 6.94 -41.06
N PRO A 18 7.81 7.73 -41.36
CA PRO A 18 6.89 8.24 -40.33
C PRO A 18 5.98 7.14 -39.76
N PRO A 19 5.59 7.21 -38.48
CA PRO A 19 4.60 6.30 -37.92
C PRO A 19 3.23 6.52 -38.59
N ARG A 20 2.54 5.42 -38.89
CA ARG A 20 1.21 5.47 -39.52
C ARG A 20 0.17 5.99 -38.51
N ARG A 21 -0.49 7.10 -38.82
CA ARG A 21 -1.74 7.47 -38.14
C ARG A 21 -2.77 6.37 -38.35
N LYS A 22 -3.47 5.98 -37.27
CA LYS A 22 -4.88 5.63 -37.34
C LYS A 22 -5.62 6.58 -36.41
N GLU A 23 -6.43 7.44 -37.00
CA GLU A 23 -7.45 8.20 -36.29
C GLU A 23 -8.60 7.24 -35.97
N VAL A 24 -9.01 7.19 -34.70
CA VAL A 24 -10.38 6.84 -34.31
C VAL A 24 -10.75 7.85 -33.21
N ASP A 25 -11.73 8.67 -33.52
CA ASP A 25 -12.17 9.81 -32.73
C ASP A 25 -13.49 9.46 -32.04
N ILE A 26 -13.48 9.28 -30.71
CA ILE A 26 -14.69 9.20 -29.88
C ILE A 26 -14.40 9.91 -28.54
N LEU A 27 -14.94 11.12 -28.40
CA LEU A 27 -15.14 11.80 -27.13
C LEU A 27 -16.37 11.24 -26.37
N GLU A 28 -16.40 11.50 -25.06
CA GLU A 28 -17.58 11.54 -24.17
C GLU A 28 -18.43 10.26 -23.97
N THR A 29 -18.12 9.51 -22.91
CA THR A 29 -19.07 8.89 -21.96
C THR A 29 -18.26 8.33 -20.77
N CYS A 30 -18.65 8.38 -19.49
CA CYS A 30 -19.86 8.89 -18.83
C CYS A 30 -19.49 9.76 -17.62
N LEU A 31 -19.97 11.00 -17.56
CA LEU A 31 -20.10 11.76 -16.32
C LEU A 31 -21.52 12.33 -16.26
N GLN A 32 -22.30 11.86 -15.28
CA GLN A 32 -23.43 12.51 -14.59
C GLN A 32 -24.48 11.48 -14.18
N LEU A 33 -24.87 11.47 -12.89
CA LEU A 33 -26.27 11.37 -12.45
C LEU A 33 -26.39 11.57 -10.93
N SER A 34 -26.78 12.79 -10.53
CA SER A 34 -27.45 13.22 -9.27
C SER A 34 -27.16 14.72 -9.11
N SER A 35 -28.07 15.66 -8.88
CA SER A 35 -29.51 15.67 -8.52
C SER A 35 -29.99 17.15 -8.61
N PRO A 36 -31.24 17.53 -8.27
CA PRO A 36 -32.55 16.86 -8.32
C PRO A 36 -33.62 17.74 -9.06
N GLU A 37 -34.90 17.53 -8.73
CA GLU A 37 -36.11 18.33 -9.04
C GLU A 37 -36.80 18.12 -10.41
N LEU A 38 -37.91 17.37 -10.38
CA LEU A 38 -39.08 17.75 -11.16
C LEU A 38 -40.38 17.38 -10.44
N MET A 39 -41.21 18.39 -10.18
CA MET A 39 -42.60 18.27 -9.76
C MET A 39 -43.44 19.08 -10.73
N ARG A 40 -44.54 18.50 -11.27
CA ARG A 40 -45.45 19.07 -12.30
C ARG A 40 -44.87 19.01 -13.74
N LYS A 41 -45.66 18.85 -14.82
CA LYS A 41 -47.14 18.81 -15.01
C LYS A 41 -47.49 18.22 -16.40
N LEU A 42 -48.79 18.18 -16.72
CA LEU A 42 -49.47 18.13 -18.06
C LEU A 42 -49.97 16.74 -18.54
N PRO A 43 -51.04 16.65 -19.37
CA PRO A 43 -52.18 17.57 -19.53
C PRO A 43 -53.59 16.91 -19.66
N ASN A 44 -54.61 17.78 -19.59
CA ASN A 44 -56.05 17.75 -19.93
C ASN A 44 -56.64 16.66 -20.87
N GLY A 45 -57.98 16.43 -20.76
CA GLY A 45 -58.80 15.99 -21.91
C GLY A 45 -60.17 15.30 -21.67
N ASP A 46 -61.15 16.03 -21.12
CA ASP A 46 -62.63 15.94 -21.25
C ASP A 46 -63.38 14.69 -21.80
N ALA A 47 -64.49 14.31 -21.13
CA ALA A 47 -65.90 14.39 -21.62
C ALA A 47 -66.88 13.37 -20.96
N VAL A 48 -68.20 13.52 -20.76
CA VAL A 48 -69.25 14.54 -20.43
C VAL A 48 -70.55 13.70 -20.11
N HIS A 49 -71.58 14.27 -19.45
CA HIS A 49 -72.99 13.79 -19.30
C HIS A 49 -73.25 12.71 -18.20
N HIS A 50 -74.37 12.62 -17.45
CA HIS A 50 -75.57 13.46 -17.13
C HIS A 50 -76.41 12.78 -16.00
N ALA A 51 -77.43 13.33 -15.31
CA ALA A 51 -78.01 14.69 -15.18
C ALA A 51 -79.03 14.83 -13.99
N LYS A 52 -79.14 16.05 -13.45
CA LYS A 52 -80.35 16.81 -12.99
C LYS A 52 -81.20 16.42 -11.75
N ASP A 53 -81.13 17.32 -10.74
CA ASP A 53 -82.20 18.23 -10.22
C ASP A 53 -83.57 17.71 -9.70
N PRO A 54 -84.32 18.52 -8.90
CA PRO A 54 -83.94 19.62 -7.97
C PRO A 54 -84.67 19.53 -6.58
N GLY A 55 -84.43 20.47 -5.63
CA GLY A 55 -85.35 20.61 -4.48
C GLY A 55 -84.88 21.45 -3.27
N VAL A 56 -85.55 22.58 -3.06
CA VAL A 56 -85.32 23.64 -2.05
C VAL A 56 -85.85 23.31 -0.63
N SER A 57 -85.30 24.02 0.39
CA SER A 57 -85.85 24.38 1.72
C SER A 57 -85.56 23.54 2.99
N THR A 58 -84.88 24.22 3.92
CA THR A 58 -84.97 24.26 5.40
C THR A 58 -86.08 23.48 6.14
N SER A 59 -85.71 22.79 7.24
CA SER A 59 -86.34 23.02 8.57
C SER A 59 -85.69 22.26 9.75
N LEU A 60 -85.66 22.96 10.89
CA LEU A 60 -85.72 22.57 12.31
C LEU A 60 -84.98 21.33 12.89
N ASP A 61 -84.07 21.67 13.82
CA ASP A 61 -84.01 21.26 15.23
C ASP A 61 -84.25 19.82 15.71
N LYS A 62 -83.32 19.39 16.57
CA LYS A 62 -83.56 18.44 17.67
C LYS A 62 -83.54 19.17 19.00
N ASP A 63 -84.66 19.13 19.73
CA ASP A 63 -84.61 19.14 21.20
C ASP A 63 -84.34 17.71 21.74
N LYS A 64 -84.12 17.61 23.05
CA LYS A 64 -83.35 16.56 23.72
C LYS A 64 -83.99 15.17 23.80
N GLY A 65 -83.13 14.15 23.90
CA GLY A 65 -83.39 12.84 24.49
C GLY A 65 -82.19 12.38 25.33
N PRO A 66 -82.34 11.70 26.50
CA PRO A 66 -81.31 11.71 27.55
C PRO A 66 -80.54 10.35 27.68
N PRO A 67 -79.88 10.02 28.80
CA PRO A 67 -78.43 9.83 28.83
C PRO A 67 -77.98 8.35 28.85
N ARG A 68 -76.79 8.04 28.32
CA ARG A 68 -76.16 6.72 28.50
C ARG A 68 -74.63 6.72 28.64
N GLU A 69 -74.20 6.26 29.82
CA GLU A 69 -73.01 5.44 30.11
C GLU A 69 -71.58 6.05 30.00
N ASN A 70 -70.96 6.18 31.18
CA ASN A 70 -69.54 6.52 31.42
C ASN A 70 -68.50 5.54 30.82
N GLY A 71 -68.90 4.45 30.15
CA GLY A 71 -68.00 3.40 29.68
C GLY A 71 -67.10 3.79 28.49
N ARG A 72 -67.58 4.64 27.58
CA ARG A 72 -66.84 5.00 26.34
C ARG A 72 -65.59 5.86 26.59
N SER A 73 -65.55 6.60 27.70
CA SER A 73 -64.41 7.47 28.07
C SER A 73 -63.16 6.67 28.42
N MET A 74 -63.32 5.62 29.23
CA MET A 74 -62.23 4.73 29.66
C MET A 74 -61.61 3.99 28.47
N LEU A 75 -62.41 3.33 27.64
CA LEU A 75 -61.89 2.55 26.51
C LEU A 75 -61.12 3.43 25.51
N ARG A 76 -61.60 4.65 25.23
CA ARG A 76 -60.90 5.61 24.35
C ARG A 76 -59.57 6.08 24.97
N ARG A 77 -59.51 6.28 26.28
CA ARG A 77 -58.25 6.57 26.99
C ARG A 77 -57.26 5.40 26.91
N TRP A 78 -57.71 4.16 27.11
CA TRP A 78 -56.86 2.97 26.99
C TRP A 78 -56.31 2.77 25.57
N ILE A 79 -57.13 2.98 24.52
CA ILE A 79 -56.68 2.89 23.12
C ILE A 79 -55.63 3.98 22.81
N VAL A 80 -55.84 5.22 23.29
CA VAL A 80 -54.88 6.32 23.11
C VAL A 80 -53.57 6.05 23.88
N MET A 81 -53.65 5.57 25.12
CA MET A 81 -52.48 5.19 25.92
C MET A 81 -51.70 4.03 25.28
N ALA A 82 -52.40 3.00 24.77
CA ALA A 82 -51.79 1.91 24.02
C ALA A 82 -51.14 2.41 22.72
N GLY A 83 -51.79 3.33 21.99
CA GLY A 83 -51.23 3.97 20.81
C GLY A 83 -49.93 4.73 21.10
N PHE A 84 -49.88 5.53 22.17
CA PHE A 84 -48.66 6.19 22.62
C PHE A 84 -47.59 5.19 23.09
N PHE A 85 -47.97 4.10 23.74
CA PHE A 85 -47.05 3.03 24.15
C PHE A 85 -46.43 2.33 22.94
N PHE A 86 -47.24 1.92 21.95
CA PHE A 86 -46.74 1.31 20.70
C PHE A 86 -45.88 2.29 19.88
N LEU A 87 -46.25 3.57 19.82
CA LEU A 87 -45.44 4.61 19.17
C LEU A 87 -44.10 4.82 19.89
N GLY A 88 -44.11 4.83 21.23
CA GLY A 88 -42.91 4.88 22.05
C GLY A 88 -42.00 3.66 21.86
N CYS A 89 -42.56 2.45 21.84
CA CYS A 89 -41.83 1.23 21.52
C CYS A 89 -41.26 1.25 20.10
N ALA A 90 -42.01 1.76 19.12
CA ALA A 90 -41.54 1.92 17.74
C ALA A 90 -40.40 2.95 17.62
N LEU A 91 -40.45 4.06 18.36
CA LEU A 91 -39.36 5.03 18.45
C LEU A 91 -38.11 4.45 19.12
N VAL A 92 -38.27 3.70 20.21
CA VAL A 92 -37.15 3.02 20.88
C VAL A 92 -36.55 1.94 19.98
N ALA A 93 -37.36 1.13 19.29
CA ALA A 93 -36.87 0.08 18.40
C ALA A 93 -36.25 0.64 17.10
N GLY A 94 -36.85 1.68 16.52
CA GLY A 94 -36.45 2.24 15.23
C GLY A 94 -35.36 3.31 15.30
N VAL A 95 -35.16 3.98 16.44
CA VAL A 95 -34.14 5.04 16.62
C VAL A 95 -33.27 4.77 17.84
N GLY A 96 -33.88 4.49 19.00
CA GLY A 96 -33.14 4.33 20.26
C GLY A 96 -32.16 3.15 20.26
N LEU A 97 -32.57 1.99 19.74
CA LEU A 97 -31.76 0.77 19.70
C LEU A 97 -30.63 0.86 18.65
N PRO A 98 -30.86 1.31 17.39
CA PRO A 98 -29.76 1.59 16.45
C PRO A 98 -28.74 2.58 17.02
N LEU A 99 -29.18 3.71 17.56
CA LEU A 99 -28.30 4.73 18.14
C LEU A 99 -27.50 4.19 19.34
N ALA A 100 -28.12 3.39 20.21
CA ALA A 100 -27.43 2.75 21.33
C ALA A 100 -26.39 1.71 20.87
N LEU A 101 -26.66 0.97 19.78
CA LEU A 101 -25.71 0.04 19.18
C LEU A 101 -24.53 0.77 18.53
N GLU A 102 -24.79 1.88 17.85
CA GLU A 102 -23.78 2.74 17.21
C GLU A 102 -22.88 3.46 18.25
N LEU A 103 -23.47 4.03 19.30
CA LEU A 103 -22.72 4.59 20.42
C LEU A 103 -21.85 3.52 21.09
N ARG A 104 -22.40 2.32 21.31
CA ARG A 104 -21.64 1.19 21.88
C ARG A 104 -20.51 0.75 20.96
N SER A 105 -20.72 0.66 19.64
CA SER A 105 -19.67 0.28 18.69
C SER A 105 -18.54 1.33 18.66
N SER A 106 -18.90 2.62 18.70
CA SER A 106 -17.96 3.75 18.76
C SER A 106 -17.12 3.74 20.04
N HIS A 107 -17.73 3.55 21.21
CA HIS A 107 -17.01 3.41 22.48
C HIS A 107 -16.06 2.19 22.48
N LEU A 108 -16.49 1.07 21.88
CA LEU A 108 -15.64 -0.12 21.75
C LEU A 108 -14.48 0.07 20.76
N LEU A 109 -14.67 0.88 19.70
CA LEU A 109 -13.59 1.24 18.78
C LEU A 109 -12.57 2.16 19.45
N GLU A 110 -13.02 3.22 20.12
CA GLU A 110 -12.12 4.16 20.80
C GLU A 110 -11.31 3.48 21.93
N ALA A 111 -11.92 2.56 22.69
CA ALA A 111 -11.19 1.75 23.66
C ALA A 111 -10.07 0.88 23.02
N ARG A 112 -10.32 0.33 21.81
CA ARG A 112 -9.31 -0.44 21.07
C ARG A 112 -8.23 0.47 20.49
N LEU A 113 -8.59 1.65 19.97
CA LEU A 113 -7.64 2.67 19.52
C LEU A 113 -6.73 3.16 20.66
N GLN A 114 -7.25 3.31 21.89
CA GLN A 114 -6.42 3.64 23.06
C GLN A 114 -5.40 2.56 23.39
N VAL A 115 -5.79 1.28 23.31
CA VAL A 115 -4.84 0.15 23.44
C VAL A 115 -3.78 0.22 22.33
N VAL A 116 -4.18 0.41 21.07
CA VAL A 116 -3.25 0.52 19.93
C VAL A 116 -2.27 1.69 20.11
N ARG A 117 -2.76 2.90 20.43
CA ARG A 117 -1.91 4.08 20.70
C ARG A 117 -0.86 3.80 21.78
N ARG A 118 -1.23 3.08 22.85
CA ARG A 118 -0.28 2.64 23.88
C ARG A 118 0.75 1.65 23.31
N LEU A 119 0.33 0.62 22.58
CA LEU A 119 1.26 -0.35 21.98
C LEU A 119 2.26 0.33 21.03
N LEU A 120 1.80 1.27 20.21
CA LEU A 120 2.63 2.02 19.27
C LEU A 120 3.52 3.08 19.95
N SER A 121 3.26 3.47 21.20
CA SER A 121 4.24 4.24 21.97
C SER A 121 5.40 3.36 22.48
N GLU A 122 5.15 2.07 22.74
CA GLU A 122 6.12 1.13 23.31
C GLU A 122 7.01 0.44 22.24
N ILE A 123 6.58 0.36 20.98
CA ILE A 123 7.34 -0.18 19.85
C ILE A 123 7.01 0.65 18.58
N PRO A 124 7.98 0.99 17.71
CA PRO A 124 7.63 1.67 16.45
C PRO A 124 6.76 0.77 15.59
N LEU A 125 5.70 1.35 15.00
CA LEU A 125 5.18 0.81 13.76
C LEU A 125 6.21 1.07 12.67
N VAL A 126 6.67 0.03 11.99
CA VAL A 126 7.63 0.13 10.89
C VAL A 126 7.02 -0.49 9.66
N ASP A 127 6.74 0.35 8.67
CA ASP A 127 6.30 -0.10 7.36
C ASP A 127 7.50 -0.44 6.46
N GLY A 128 7.38 -1.56 5.75
CA GLY A 128 8.44 -2.14 4.92
C GLY A 128 8.62 -1.52 3.54
N HIS A 129 7.63 -0.79 3.00
CA HIS A 129 7.67 -0.37 1.61
C HIS A 129 6.73 0.80 1.29
N ASN A 130 7.30 1.91 0.83
CA ASN A 130 6.55 3.12 0.43
C ASN A 130 7.26 3.86 -0.71
N ASP A 131 6.53 4.09 -1.80
CA ASP A 131 7.02 4.60 -3.10
C ASP A 131 6.96 6.12 -3.25
N PHE A 132 6.78 6.86 -2.16
CA PHE A 132 6.78 8.32 -2.14
C PHE A 132 7.89 8.93 -3.02
N ALA A 133 9.11 8.39 -2.94
CA ALA A 133 10.26 8.89 -3.70
C ALA A 133 10.06 8.72 -5.22
N TRP A 134 9.49 7.61 -5.68
CA TRP A 134 9.18 7.42 -7.09
C TRP A 134 7.98 8.26 -7.53
N LYS A 135 6.91 8.33 -6.72
CA LYS A 135 5.72 9.13 -7.02
C LYS A 135 6.06 10.61 -7.16
N LEU A 136 6.93 11.14 -6.32
CA LEU A 136 7.50 12.48 -6.45
C LEU A 136 8.21 12.67 -7.78
N ARG A 137 9.11 11.74 -8.16
CA ARG A 137 9.82 11.81 -9.43
C ARG A 137 8.85 11.78 -10.62
N LYS A 138 7.91 10.84 -10.63
CA LYS A 138 6.90 10.65 -11.69
C LYS A 138 6.00 11.88 -11.83
N HIS A 139 5.53 12.45 -10.72
CA HIS A 139 4.65 13.62 -10.74
C HIS A 139 5.39 14.91 -11.15
N ARG A 140 6.66 15.09 -10.75
CA ARG A 140 7.42 16.33 -10.98
C ARG A 140 8.43 16.28 -12.12
N GLY A 141 8.58 15.14 -12.80
CA GLY A 141 9.66 14.86 -13.75
C GLY A 141 11.07 15.02 -13.16
N SER A 142 11.22 15.04 -11.83
CA SER A 142 12.46 15.38 -11.13
C SER A 142 12.39 15.07 -9.63
N THR A 143 13.55 14.92 -8.96
CA THR A 143 13.66 14.72 -7.50
C THR A 143 13.66 16.04 -6.70
N LYS A 144 13.09 17.11 -7.28
CA LYS A 144 13.03 18.45 -6.66
C LYS A 144 12.02 18.46 -5.52
N LEU A 145 12.54 18.57 -4.29
CA LEU A 145 11.72 18.78 -3.10
C LEU A 145 11.28 20.24 -2.91
N GLN A 146 11.90 21.20 -3.60
CA GLN A 146 11.55 22.62 -3.45
C GLN A 146 10.04 22.84 -3.71
N ASP A 147 9.40 23.56 -2.79
CA ASP A 147 7.95 23.85 -2.80
C ASP A 147 7.04 22.61 -2.78
N PHE A 148 7.58 21.41 -2.53
CA PHE A 148 6.79 20.23 -2.21
C PHE A 148 6.35 20.29 -0.73
N PRO A 149 5.04 20.33 -0.41
CA PRO A 149 4.55 20.53 0.95
C PRO A 149 4.31 19.18 1.65
N PHE A 150 5.38 18.38 1.82
CA PHE A 150 5.27 17.07 2.51
C PHE A 150 4.81 17.19 3.97
N ASP A 151 4.85 18.40 4.52
CA ASP A 151 4.38 18.73 5.86
C ASP A 151 2.93 19.17 5.98
N GLU A 152 2.21 19.25 4.86
CA GLU A 152 0.76 19.45 4.80
C GLU A 152 0.03 18.13 4.54
N ASN A 153 -1.29 18.09 4.78
CA ASN A 153 -2.12 16.95 4.35
C ASN A 153 -2.41 17.06 2.85
N LEU A 154 -1.67 16.30 2.03
CA LEU A 154 -1.70 16.39 0.57
C LEU A 154 -3.08 16.04 -0.02
N SER A 155 -3.84 15.15 0.64
CA SER A 155 -5.19 14.79 0.16
C SER A 155 -6.18 15.95 0.19
N ARG A 156 -5.91 16.98 1.02
CA ARG A 156 -6.70 18.21 1.13
C ARG A 156 -6.11 19.39 0.35
N ASN A 157 -4.92 19.24 -0.24
CA ASN A 157 -4.25 20.28 -0.99
C ASN A 157 -4.67 20.21 -2.48
N GLY A 158 -5.31 21.28 -2.96
CA GLY A 158 -5.86 21.35 -4.33
C GLY A 158 -4.84 21.23 -5.47
N SER A 159 -3.54 21.39 -5.19
CA SER A 159 -2.47 21.26 -6.19
C SER A 159 -1.89 19.84 -6.29
N TRP A 160 -2.07 19.00 -5.26
CA TRP A 160 -1.48 17.65 -5.20
C TRP A 160 -2.54 16.55 -5.22
N GLY A 161 -3.68 16.78 -4.56
CA GLY A 161 -4.90 15.98 -4.69
C GLY A 161 -4.92 14.65 -3.90
N PRO A 162 -6.09 13.97 -3.88
CA PRO A 162 -6.33 12.78 -3.05
C PRO A 162 -5.55 11.54 -3.48
N LEU A 163 -4.86 11.57 -4.62
CA LEU A 163 -4.07 10.45 -5.11
C LEU A 163 -2.80 10.19 -4.26
N TRP A 164 -2.32 11.16 -3.48
CA TRP A 164 -1.20 10.97 -2.57
C TRP A 164 -1.62 10.22 -1.31
N GLN A 165 -0.84 9.20 -0.95
CA GLN A 165 -1.11 8.29 0.17
C GLN A 165 -0.13 8.50 1.33
N THR A 166 0.88 9.35 1.16
CA THR A 166 1.86 9.67 2.21
C THR A 166 2.12 11.17 2.32
N ASP A 167 2.01 11.68 3.54
CA ASP A 167 2.55 12.97 3.98
C ASP A 167 2.82 12.93 5.49
N LEU A 168 3.54 13.91 6.03
CA LEU A 168 3.91 13.92 7.45
C LEU A 168 2.71 14.05 8.38
N VAL A 169 1.61 14.66 7.95
CA VAL A 169 0.41 14.77 8.79
C VAL A 169 -0.19 13.37 8.96
N ARG A 170 -0.42 12.66 7.86
CA ARG A 170 -1.00 11.32 7.87
C ARG A 170 -0.05 10.26 8.45
N LEU A 171 1.26 10.40 8.28
CA LEU A 171 2.25 9.54 8.97
C LEU A 171 2.17 9.70 10.50
N GLN A 172 1.91 10.91 10.98
CA GLN A 172 1.72 11.17 12.42
C GLN A 172 0.36 10.66 12.91
N GLU A 173 -0.73 10.85 12.14
CA GLU A 173 -2.06 10.30 12.44
C GLU A 173 -2.03 8.75 12.46
N GLY A 174 -1.26 8.13 11.56
CA GLY A 174 -1.01 6.69 11.50
C GLY A 174 -0.07 6.14 12.56
N ILE A 175 0.58 7.03 13.33
CA ILE A 175 1.56 6.70 14.39
C ILE A 175 2.72 5.84 13.84
N VAL A 176 3.22 6.19 12.66
CA VAL A 176 4.35 5.52 12.01
C VAL A 176 5.64 5.90 12.75
N GLY A 177 6.35 4.90 13.31
CA GLY A 177 7.63 5.10 14.00
C GLY A 177 8.85 4.89 13.10
N GLY A 178 8.69 4.15 11.99
CA GLY A 178 9.70 4.01 10.94
C GLY A 178 9.09 3.69 9.58
N GLN A 179 9.81 4.06 8.53
CA GLN A 179 9.42 3.83 7.15
C GLN A 179 10.66 3.43 6.35
N PHE A 180 10.61 2.28 5.69
CA PHE A 180 11.47 2.03 4.55
C PHE A 180 10.91 2.75 3.33
N TRP A 181 11.67 3.71 2.82
CA TRP A 181 11.38 4.41 1.58
C TRP A 181 11.93 3.60 0.41
N SER A 182 11.07 3.23 -0.55
CA SER A 182 11.48 2.55 -1.76
C SER A 182 12.30 3.49 -2.64
N VAL A 183 13.46 3.00 -3.05
CA VAL A 183 14.32 3.56 -4.08
C VAL A 183 14.13 2.66 -5.31
N TYR A 184 12.92 2.76 -5.85
CA TYR A 184 12.51 2.15 -7.12
C TYR A 184 13.10 2.89 -8.32
N VAL A 185 13.47 2.13 -9.34
CA VAL A 185 13.73 2.62 -10.70
C VAL A 185 13.06 1.69 -11.73
N PRO A 186 12.53 2.21 -12.86
CA PRO A 186 11.83 1.39 -13.84
C PRO A 186 12.69 0.25 -14.41
N CYS A 187 12.04 -0.85 -14.76
CA CYS A 187 12.68 -2.00 -15.41
C CYS A 187 13.34 -1.62 -16.74
N GLU A 188 12.75 -0.67 -17.46
CA GLU A 188 13.22 -0.11 -18.72
C GLU A 188 14.55 0.64 -18.59
N ALA A 189 14.94 1.04 -17.37
CA ALA A 189 16.25 1.64 -17.09
C ALA A 189 17.37 0.60 -16.91
N GLN A 190 17.05 -0.70 -16.89
CA GLN A 190 18.05 -1.77 -16.82
C GLN A 190 18.97 -1.70 -18.05
N PHE A 191 20.29 -1.80 -17.83
CA PHE A 191 21.36 -1.53 -18.81
C PHE A 191 21.48 -0.09 -19.32
N LEU A 192 20.58 0.82 -18.91
CA LEU A 192 20.67 2.26 -19.16
C LEU A 192 21.20 2.98 -17.92
N ASP A 193 20.41 3.92 -17.39
CA ASP A 193 20.71 4.85 -16.31
C ASP A 193 20.24 4.36 -14.93
N ALA A 194 19.78 3.11 -14.77
CA ALA A 194 19.28 2.56 -13.49
C ALA A 194 20.17 2.86 -12.28
N VAL A 195 21.51 2.79 -12.42
CA VAL A 195 22.45 3.13 -11.34
C VAL A 195 22.37 4.61 -10.96
N GLN A 196 22.33 5.52 -11.95
CA GLN A 196 22.20 6.97 -11.72
C GLN A 196 20.83 7.29 -11.10
N LEU A 197 19.75 6.75 -11.66
CA LEU A 197 18.40 6.92 -11.13
C LEU A 197 18.33 6.46 -9.67
N THR A 198 18.94 5.32 -9.33
CA THR A 198 18.99 4.80 -7.96
C THR A 198 19.71 5.78 -7.04
N LEU A 199 20.85 6.35 -7.46
CA LEU A 199 21.56 7.37 -6.67
C LEU A 199 20.70 8.63 -6.43
N GLU A 200 19.99 9.12 -7.44
CA GLU A 200 19.09 10.27 -7.32
C GLU A 200 17.90 10.00 -6.37
N GLN A 201 17.38 8.76 -6.38
CA GLN A 201 16.30 8.33 -5.50
C GLN A 201 16.80 8.11 -4.05
N ILE A 202 18.03 7.61 -3.83
CA ILE A 202 18.65 7.57 -2.49
C ILE A 202 18.84 9.00 -1.95
N ASP A 203 19.35 9.90 -2.79
CA ASP A 203 19.56 11.31 -2.44
C ASP A 203 18.24 12.01 -2.06
N VAL A 204 17.13 11.78 -2.76
CA VAL A 204 15.85 12.43 -2.40
C VAL A 204 15.33 12.01 -1.03
N VAL A 205 15.47 10.72 -0.65
CA VAL A 205 15.11 10.24 0.69
C VAL A 205 16.00 10.88 1.76
N ARG A 206 17.31 10.97 1.51
CA ARG A 206 18.27 11.62 2.42
C ARG A 206 17.98 13.11 2.61
N ARG A 207 17.68 13.84 1.52
CA ARG A 207 17.26 15.25 1.57
C ARG A 207 15.91 15.46 2.25
N LEU A 208 14.95 14.55 2.06
CA LEU A 208 13.63 14.60 2.71
C LEU A 208 13.77 14.55 4.23
N ALA A 209 14.48 13.54 4.74
CA ALA A 209 14.75 13.40 6.17
C ALA A 209 15.53 14.62 6.72
N SER A 210 16.50 15.12 5.96
CA SER A 210 17.33 16.29 6.34
C SER A 210 16.54 17.61 6.36
N ARG A 211 15.47 17.73 5.56
CA ARG A 211 14.57 18.90 5.54
C ARG A 211 13.64 18.93 6.75
N TYR A 212 13.27 17.78 7.30
CA TYR A 212 12.32 17.67 8.40
C TYR A 212 12.94 17.05 9.68
N PRO A 213 14.08 17.55 10.19
CA PRO A 213 14.87 16.90 11.24
C PRO A 213 14.17 16.84 12.62
N LYS A 214 13.08 17.61 12.80
CA LYS A 214 12.21 17.56 13.99
C LYS A 214 11.13 16.46 13.94
N ARG A 215 10.93 15.83 12.78
CA ARG A 215 9.89 14.79 12.54
C ARG A 215 10.45 13.53 11.89
N MET A 216 11.58 13.61 11.20
CA MET A 216 12.21 12.49 10.49
C MET A 216 13.69 12.41 10.84
N ARG A 217 14.26 11.22 10.74
CA ARG A 217 15.70 10.98 10.82
C ARG A 217 16.10 9.85 9.89
N LEU A 218 17.12 10.06 9.06
CA LEU A 218 17.73 8.95 8.33
C LEU A 218 18.38 7.99 9.34
N VAL A 219 17.98 6.73 9.33
CA VAL A 219 18.52 5.68 10.21
C VAL A 219 18.96 4.48 9.39
N THR A 220 20.05 3.85 9.84
CA THR A 220 20.80 2.85 9.10
C THR A 220 21.17 1.65 9.97
N SER A 221 20.53 1.50 11.12
CA SER A 221 20.58 0.30 11.96
C SER A 221 19.30 0.12 12.76
N SER A 222 19.06 -1.09 13.25
CA SER A 222 17.98 -1.41 14.17
C SER A 222 18.01 -0.52 15.43
N LYS A 223 19.21 -0.29 15.98
CA LYS A 223 19.47 0.55 17.15
C LYS A 223 19.18 2.03 16.89
N GLU A 224 19.52 2.54 15.70
CA GLU A 224 19.19 3.92 15.30
C GLU A 224 17.68 4.10 15.12
N LEU A 225 16.99 3.10 14.55
CA LEU A 225 15.54 3.09 14.42
C LEU A 225 14.83 3.10 15.78
N GLU A 226 15.25 2.25 16.73
CA GLU A 226 14.76 2.29 18.11
C GLU A 226 15.04 3.63 18.79
N LYS A 227 16.16 4.29 18.49
CA LYS A 227 16.46 5.62 19.00
C LYS A 227 15.59 6.71 18.36
N ALA A 228 15.32 6.63 17.05
CA ALA A 228 14.41 7.55 16.37
C ALA A 228 13.01 7.50 17.02
N HIS A 229 12.49 6.29 17.23
CA HIS A 229 11.22 6.07 17.92
C HIS A 229 11.20 6.68 19.33
N LYS A 230 12.22 6.42 20.16
CA LYS A 230 12.35 6.98 21.52
C LYS A 230 12.49 8.51 21.53
N ASP A 231 13.09 9.08 20.50
CA ASP A 231 13.22 10.53 20.34
C ASP A 231 11.95 11.18 19.71
N GLY A 232 10.90 10.39 19.41
CA GLY A 232 9.64 10.87 18.85
C GLY A 232 9.70 11.27 17.36
N VAL A 233 10.66 10.73 16.60
CA VAL A 233 10.84 11.03 15.16
C VAL A 233 10.78 9.77 14.31
N ILE A 234 10.27 9.90 13.10
CA ILE A 234 10.12 8.79 12.13
C ILE A 234 11.51 8.35 11.67
N GLY A 235 11.88 7.10 11.95
CA GLY A 235 13.08 6.48 11.41
C GLY A 235 12.93 6.19 9.91
N SER A 236 13.58 6.99 9.07
CA SER A 236 13.60 6.83 7.62
C SER A 236 14.74 5.92 7.19
N LEU A 237 14.41 4.80 6.57
CA LEU A 237 15.37 3.85 6.00
C LEU A 237 15.29 3.86 4.48
N VAL A 238 16.33 3.37 3.82
CA VAL A 238 16.41 3.24 2.37
C VAL A 238 16.35 1.77 1.99
N GLY A 239 15.42 1.40 1.13
CA GLY A 239 15.32 0.07 0.52
C GLY A 239 15.42 0.18 -0.99
N ILE A 240 16.23 -0.67 -1.63
CA ILE A 240 16.39 -0.68 -3.09
C ILE A 240 15.44 -1.71 -3.67
N GLU A 241 14.64 -1.30 -4.66
CA GLU A 241 13.67 -2.17 -5.30
C GLU A 241 14.15 -2.57 -6.70
N GLY A 242 14.76 -3.74 -6.76
CA GLY A 242 15.20 -4.40 -7.98
C GLY A 242 16.71 -4.42 -8.19
N GLY A 243 17.23 -5.61 -8.45
CA GLY A 243 18.65 -5.87 -8.66
C GLY A 243 19.25 -5.25 -9.94
N HIS A 244 18.42 -4.77 -10.88
CA HIS A 244 18.90 -3.99 -12.03
C HIS A 244 19.60 -2.70 -11.58
N SER A 245 19.20 -2.14 -10.43
CA SER A 245 19.80 -0.97 -9.79
C SER A 245 21.31 -1.09 -9.55
N ILE A 246 21.85 -2.30 -9.31
CA ILE A 246 23.29 -2.48 -9.08
C ILE A 246 24.12 -2.59 -10.37
N GLY A 247 23.50 -2.51 -11.56
CA GLY A 247 24.22 -2.58 -12.84
C GLY A 247 25.09 -3.83 -12.99
N THR A 248 24.65 -4.96 -12.41
CA THR A 248 25.44 -6.21 -12.28
C THR A 248 26.82 -6.03 -11.61
N SER A 249 26.95 -5.15 -10.62
CA SER A 249 28.22 -4.82 -9.96
C SER A 249 28.18 -4.90 -8.42
N MET A 250 29.06 -5.73 -7.86
CA MET A 250 29.30 -5.81 -6.41
C MET A 250 29.80 -4.49 -5.81
N ALA A 251 30.55 -3.69 -6.58
CA ALA A 251 31.04 -2.39 -6.12
C ALA A 251 29.92 -1.35 -5.98
N VAL A 252 28.92 -1.39 -6.89
CA VAL A 252 27.72 -0.54 -6.81
C VAL A 252 26.86 -0.94 -5.62
N LEU A 253 26.62 -2.24 -5.41
CA LEU A 253 25.93 -2.76 -4.22
C LEU A 253 26.56 -2.25 -2.90
N ARG A 254 27.89 -2.40 -2.76
CA ARG A 254 28.63 -1.88 -1.59
C ARG A 254 28.52 -0.37 -1.44
N SER A 255 28.46 0.37 -2.55
CA SER A 255 28.35 1.83 -2.54
C SER A 255 26.97 2.28 -2.08
N PHE A 256 25.90 1.62 -2.51
CA PHE A 256 24.56 1.88 -2.00
C PHE A 256 24.42 1.59 -0.50
N HIS A 257 25.01 0.49 -0.02
CA HIS A 257 25.03 0.19 1.42
C HIS A 257 25.71 1.31 2.23
N ARG A 258 26.83 1.86 1.71
CA ARG A 258 27.52 3.03 2.31
C ARG A 258 26.67 4.31 2.27
N LEU A 259 25.83 4.49 1.25
CA LEU A 259 24.89 5.62 1.14
C LEU A 259 23.64 5.47 2.03
N GLY A 260 23.47 4.32 2.69
CA GLY A 260 22.43 4.08 3.70
C GLY A 260 21.37 3.05 3.32
N ALA A 261 21.47 2.39 2.17
CA ALA A 261 20.55 1.32 1.79
C ALA A 261 20.66 0.12 2.75
N ARG A 262 19.51 -0.43 3.17
CA ARG A 262 19.43 -1.51 4.17
C ARG A 262 18.60 -2.72 3.78
N TYR A 263 17.82 -2.67 2.70
CA TYR A 263 17.46 -3.88 1.93
C TYR A 263 17.71 -3.69 0.44
N MET A 264 17.80 -4.81 -0.29
CA MET A 264 17.64 -4.85 -1.74
C MET A 264 16.70 -5.99 -2.15
N SER A 265 15.63 -5.66 -2.88
CA SER A 265 14.79 -6.62 -3.59
C SER A 265 15.59 -7.17 -4.77
N LEU A 266 15.75 -8.50 -4.87
CA LEU A 266 16.64 -9.10 -5.88
C LEU A 266 16.18 -8.82 -7.33
N THR A 267 14.87 -8.64 -7.54
CA THR A 267 14.24 -8.22 -8.80
C THR A 267 13.13 -7.22 -8.52
N HIS A 268 12.64 -6.57 -9.58
CA HIS A 268 11.27 -6.00 -9.63
C HIS A 268 10.45 -6.92 -10.58
N LYS A 269 9.40 -6.44 -11.26
CA LYS A 269 8.64 -7.14 -12.32
C LYS A 269 9.43 -7.34 -13.63
N CYS A 270 10.73 -7.56 -13.53
CA CYS A 270 11.63 -7.87 -14.64
C CYS A 270 12.79 -8.73 -14.13
N ASN A 271 13.23 -9.66 -14.98
CA ASN A 271 14.39 -10.48 -14.69
C ASN A 271 15.66 -9.63 -14.78
N THR A 272 16.66 -10.01 -13.99
CA THR A 272 18.03 -9.55 -14.15
C THR A 272 18.86 -10.68 -14.76
N PRO A 273 20.07 -10.44 -15.29
CA PRO A 273 21.01 -11.48 -15.72
C PRO A 273 21.42 -12.52 -14.66
N TRP A 274 20.89 -12.43 -13.43
CA TRP A 274 21.31 -13.27 -12.30
C TRP A 274 20.18 -13.66 -11.34
N ALA A 275 18.97 -13.15 -11.52
CA ALA A 275 17.79 -13.46 -10.72
C ALA A 275 16.50 -13.34 -11.55
N ASP A 276 15.65 -14.36 -11.44
CA ASP A 276 14.36 -14.44 -12.11
C ASP A 276 13.24 -13.85 -11.24
N SER A 277 12.39 -13.02 -11.86
CA SER A 277 11.27 -12.32 -11.22
C SER A 277 9.96 -13.11 -11.25
N CYS A 278 8.98 -12.67 -10.45
CA CYS A 278 7.67 -13.28 -10.36
C CYS A 278 6.87 -13.24 -11.68
N THR A 279 7.31 -12.48 -12.69
CA THR A 279 6.70 -12.54 -14.03
C THR A 279 6.90 -13.90 -14.70
N THR A 280 7.84 -14.74 -14.23
CA THR A 280 7.97 -16.13 -14.71
C THR A 280 6.74 -16.99 -14.36
N GLU A 281 5.99 -16.61 -13.32
CA GLU A 281 4.75 -17.26 -12.90
C GLU A 281 3.48 -16.48 -13.26
N ASP A 282 3.60 -15.45 -14.10
CA ASP A 282 2.47 -14.67 -14.59
C ASP A 282 2.13 -15.05 -16.04
N PRO A 283 1.04 -15.81 -16.29
CA PRO A 283 0.66 -16.23 -17.63
C PRO A 283 0.16 -15.08 -18.51
N THR A 284 -0.05 -13.89 -17.95
CA THR A 284 -0.44 -12.67 -18.67
C THR A 284 0.74 -11.77 -19.00
N SER A 285 1.94 -12.08 -18.50
CA SER A 285 3.15 -11.32 -18.80
C SER A 285 3.51 -11.44 -20.29
N ILE A 286 3.44 -10.31 -20.98
CA ILE A 286 3.93 -10.14 -22.36
C ILE A 286 5.38 -9.62 -22.42
N ALA A 287 6.04 -9.44 -21.26
CA ALA A 287 7.43 -9.01 -21.21
C ALA A 287 8.32 -10.11 -21.81
N SER A 288 9.22 -9.73 -22.71
CA SER A 288 10.24 -10.67 -23.19
C SER A 288 11.13 -11.08 -22.01
N MET A 289 11.27 -12.39 -21.82
CA MET A 289 12.14 -12.94 -20.78
C MET A 289 13.58 -12.93 -21.29
N ASP A 290 14.15 -11.74 -21.40
CA ASP A 290 15.49 -11.50 -21.97
C ASP A 290 16.59 -12.25 -21.19
N PHE A 291 16.32 -12.60 -19.93
CA PHE A 291 17.18 -13.42 -19.06
C PHE A 291 16.35 -14.51 -18.40
N HIS A 292 16.96 -15.68 -18.20
CA HIS A 292 16.41 -16.76 -17.38
C HIS A 292 17.56 -17.46 -16.63
N SER A 293 17.53 -17.42 -15.31
CA SER A 293 18.57 -17.93 -14.41
C SER A 293 18.24 -19.29 -13.76
N ASP A 294 17.02 -19.80 -13.95
CA ASP A 294 16.42 -20.90 -13.18
C ASP A 294 16.44 -20.60 -11.66
N GLY A 295 15.95 -19.40 -11.32
CA GLY A 295 15.97 -18.84 -9.97
C GLY A 295 17.10 -17.85 -9.78
N LEU A 296 18.22 -18.32 -9.20
CA LEU A 296 19.43 -17.50 -8.99
C LEU A 296 20.64 -18.12 -9.71
N SER A 297 21.32 -17.32 -10.54
CA SER A 297 22.59 -17.73 -11.13
C SER A 297 23.70 -17.83 -10.08
N MET A 298 24.91 -18.27 -10.46
CA MET A 298 26.05 -18.28 -9.54
C MET A 298 26.37 -16.88 -9.00
N PHE A 299 26.38 -15.88 -9.89
CA PHE A 299 26.52 -14.48 -9.51
C PHE A 299 25.37 -14.01 -8.59
N GLY A 300 24.12 -14.43 -8.86
CA GLY A 300 22.99 -14.11 -7.99
C GLY A 300 23.12 -14.70 -6.58
N LYS A 301 23.60 -15.94 -6.48
CA LYS A 301 23.96 -16.59 -5.21
C LYS A 301 25.11 -15.85 -4.51
N ALA A 302 26.06 -15.26 -5.25
CA ALA A 302 27.11 -14.41 -4.70
C ALA A 302 26.58 -13.05 -4.20
N VAL A 303 25.61 -12.45 -4.89
CA VAL A 303 24.93 -11.21 -4.45
C VAL A 303 24.24 -11.42 -3.10
N VAL A 304 23.51 -12.54 -2.93
CA VAL A 304 22.89 -12.89 -1.63
C VAL A 304 23.93 -13.04 -0.51
N ARG A 305 25.09 -13.63 -0.79
CA ARG A 305 26.19 -13.73 0.20
C ARG A 305 26.80 -12.37 0.54
N GLU A 306 27.00 -11.49 -0.43
CA GLU A 306 27.52 -10.14 -0.21
C GLU A 306 26.51 -9.27 0.58
N LEU A 307 25.20 -9.40 0.33
CA LEU A 307 24.14 -8.80 1.15
C LEU A 307 24.24 -9.27 2.61
N ASN A 308 24.34 -10.58 2.85
CA ASN A 308 24.53 -11.12 4.21
C ASN A 308 25.82 -10.57 4.86
N ARG A 309 26.94 -10.52 4.14
CA ARG A 309 28.23 -10.01 4.64
C ARG A 309 28.19 -8.51 4.96
N LEU A 310 27.39 -7.74 4.22
CA LEU A 310 27.20 -6.31 4.47
C LEU A 310 26.29 -6.00 5.67
N GLY A 311 25.45 -6.95 6.11
CA GLY A 311 24.36 -6.66 7.04
C GLY A 311 23.18 -5.98 6.37
N MET A 312 22.99 -6.26 5.07
CA MET A 312 21.90 -5.72 4.26
C MET A 312 20.84 -6.81 4.09
N LEU A 313 19.58 -6.46 4.37
CA LEU A 313 18.43 -7.36 4.27
C LEU A 313 18.26 -7.82 2.81
N VAL A 314 18.12 -9.13 2.63
CA VAL A 314 17.76 -9.74 1.35
C VAL A 314 16.24 -9.69 1.24
N ASP A 315 15.72 -8.95 0.28
CA ASP A 315 14.28 -8.86 0.03
C ASP A 315 13.89 -9.74 -1.18
N LEU A 316 12.83 -10.54 -0.99
CA LEU A 316 12.31 -11.52 -1.92
C LEU A 316 10.93 -11.13 -2.50
N SER A 317 10.42 -9.93 -2.20
CA SER A 317 9.32 -9.37 -3.00
C SER A 317 9.73 -9.28 -4.49
N TYR A 318 8.78 -9.55 -5.37
CA TYR A 318 8.93 -9.70 -6.84
C TYR A 318 9.85 -10.79 -7.39
N VAL A 319 10.46 -11.67 -6.58
CA VAL A 319 11.28 -12.77 -7.14
C VAL A 319 10.40 -13.97 -7.53
N SER A 320 10.85 -14.78 -8.48
CA SER A 320 10.21 -16.06 -8.83
C SER A 320 10.20 -17.02 -7.65
N ILE A 321 9.25 -17.95 -7.57
CA ILE A 321 9.20 -19.01 -6.55
C ILE A 321 10.51 -19.83 -6.55
N ARG A 322 11.10 -20.06 -7.74
CA ARG A 322 12.41 -20.71 -7.86
C ARG A 322 13.51 -19.89 -7.20
N ALA A 323 13.57 -18.58 -7.44
CA ALA A 323 14.51 -17.67 -6.78
C ALA A 323 14.26 -17.56 -5.26
N MET A 324 13.00 -17.58 -4.78
CA MET A 324 12.68 -17.60 -3.34
C MET A 324 13.34 -18.81 -2.66
N ARG A 325 13.20 -20.01 -3.25
CA ARG A 325 13.76 -21.26 -2.73
C ARG A 325 15.29 -21.26 -2.76
N ASP A 326 15.90 -20.78 -3.84
CA ASP A 326 17.36 -20.65 -3.96
C ASP A 326 17.92 -19.66 -2.92
N ALA A 327 17.28 -18.50 -2.73
CA ALA A 327 17.69 -17.50 -1.77
C ALA A 327 17.61 -18.02 -0.33
N LEU A 328 16.49 -18.66 0.05
CA LEU A 328 16.31 -19.30 1.36
C LEU A 328 17.31 -20.44 1.62
N THR A 329 17.76 -21.13 0.57
CA THR A 329 18.76 -22.19 0.67
C THR A 329 20.18 -21.64 0.91
N ILE A 330 20.53 -20.51 0.27
CA ILE A 330 21.92 -20.00 0.32
C ILE A 330 22.16 -18.96 1.42
N THR A 331 21.14 -18.19 1.80
CA THR A 331 21.25 -17.12 2.81
C THR A 331 21.75 -17.65 4.15
N LYS A 332 22.50 -16.80 4.87
CA LYS A 332 23.03 -17.07 6.22
C LYS A 332 22.41 -16.20 7.31
N ALA A 333 21.50 -15.31 6.91
CA ALA A 333 20.70 -14.49 7.80
C ALA A 333 19.22 -14.52 7.39
N PRO A 334 18.29 -14.05 8.22
CA PRO A 334 16.88 -14.01 7.88
C PRO A 334 16.61 -13.10 6.67
N VAL A 335 15.70 -13.52 5.80
CA VAL A 335 15.25 -12.73 4.62
C VAL A 335 13.95 -11.99 4.93
N ILE A 336 13.59 -11.03 4.09
CA ILE A 336 12.28 -10.38 4.12
C ILE A 336 11.54 -10.57 2.78
N PHE A 337 10.23 -10.37 2.83
CA PHE A 337 9.42 -9.91 1.71
C PHE A 337 8.88 -8.54 2.13
N SER A 338 9.38 -7.44 1.55
CA SER A 338 9.10 -6.08 2.02
C SER A 338 7.65 -5.64 1.79
N HIS A 339 6.95 -6.24 0.83
CA HIS A 339 5.54 -6.00 0.52
C HIS A 339 4.94 -7.15 -0.33
N SER A 340 4.71 -8.31 0.28
CA SER A 340 4.05 -9.46 -0.39
C SER A 340 2.92 -10.02 0.46
N ALA A 341 2.04 -10.81 -0.13
CA ALA A 341 0.89 -11.39 0.56
C ALA A 341 0.81 -12.92 0.35
N ALA A 342 -0.19 -13.59 0.95
CA ALA A 342 -0.33 -15.06 0.89
C ALA A 342 -0.91 -15.56 -0.44
N ARG A 343 -0.19 -16.44 -1.15
CA ARG A 343 -0.63 -16.93 -2.47
C ARG A 343 -1.85 -17.85 -2.42
N THR A 344 -2.03 -18.55 -1.31
CA THR A 344 -3.20 -19.43 -1.06
C THR A 344 -4.53 -18.66 -0.97
N LEU A 345 -4.49 -17.37 -0.64
CA LEU A 345 -5.69 -16.52 -0.58
C LEU A 345 -5.94 -15.75 -1.88
N CYS A 346 -4.87 -15.22 -2.48
CA CYS A 346 -4.90 -14.65 -3.83
C CYS A 346 -3.69 -15.17 -4.63
N ASN A 347 -3.96 -15.89 -5.72
CA ASN A 347 -2.95 -16.49 -6.62
C ASN A 347 -2.29 -15.45 -7.55
N SER A 348 -1.86 -14.32 -7.00
CA SER A 348 -0.99 -13.36 -7.66
C SER A 348 0.43 -13.91 -7.75
N SER A 349 1.15 -13.58 -8.82
CA SER A 349 2.52 -14.07 -9.03
C SER A 349 3.50 -13.55 -7.97
N SER A 350 3.32 -12.30 -7.52
CA SER A 350 4.09 -11.64 -6.45
C SER A 350 3.86 -12.19 -5.03
N ASN A 351 2.89 -13.09 -4.85
CA ASN A 351 2.50 -13.61 -3.54
C ASN A 351 3.27 -14.88 -3.15
N VAL A 352 3.49 -15.04 -1.85
CA VAL A 352 4.31 -16.11 -1.26
C VAL A 352 3.50 -17.40 -1.08
N PRO A 353 3.92 -18.54 -1.66
CA PRO A 353 3.24 -19.83 -1.48
C PRO A 353 3.55 -20.47 -0.12
N ASP A 354 2.67 -21.37 0.32
CA ASP A 354 2.72 -21.93 1.69
C ASP A 354 3.97 -22.79 1.98
N ASP A 355 4.62 -23.38 0.96
CA ASP A 355 5.90 -24.09 1.12
C ASP A 355 7.05 -23.12 1.41
N VAL A 356 7.06 -21.97 0.74
CA VAL A 356 8.02 -20.88 1.00
C VAL A 356 7.76 -20.24 2.36
N LEU A 357 6.49 -20.06 2.76
CA LEU A 357 6.13 -19.60 4.12
C LEU A 357 6.60 -20.58 5.21
N GLY A 358 6.50 -21.88 4.98
CA GLY A 358 7.04 -22.91 5.88
C GLY A 358 8.55 -22.82 6.03
N ASN A 359 9.29 -22.71 4.91
CA ASN A 359 10.74 -22.52 4.92
C ASN A 359 11.17 -21.18 5.57
N LEU A 360 10.38 -20.12 5.39
CA LEU A 360 10.63 -18.81 6.00
C LEU A 360 10.55 -18.87 7.53
N SER A 361 9.69 -19.72 8.09
CA SER A 361 9.61 -20.00 9.52
C SER A 361 10.93 -20.53 10.07
N VAL A 362 11.53 -21.51 9.37
CA VAL A 362 12.84 -22.12 9.72
C VAL A 362 13.98 -21.13 9.54
N ASN A 363 13.95 -20.30 8.49
CA ASN A 363 14.93 -19.22 8.27
C ASN A 363 14.81 -18.09 9.32
N GLY A 364 13.67 -17.96 10.01
CA GLY A 364 13.39 -16.84 10.90
C GLY A 364 13.08 -15.53 10.16
N GLY A 365 12.78 -15.56 8.86
CA GLY A 365 12.50 -14.38 8.04
C GLY A 365 11.10 -13.78 8.25
N LEU A 366 10.73 -12.79 7.44
CA LEU A 366 9.53 -11.97 7.64
C LEU A 366 8.79 -11.65 6.34
N VAL A 367 7.47 -11.93 6.28
CA VAL A 367 6.59 -11.35 5.24
C VAL A 367 5.92 -10.10 5.77
N MET A 368 6.15 -8.98 5.11
CA MET A 368 5.53 -7.69 5.40
C MET A 368 4.35 -7.54 4.44
N VAL A 369 3.12 -7.44 4.97
CA VAL A 369 1.90 -7.63 4.17
C VAL A 369 1.60 -6.39 3.32
N SER A 370 1.55 -6.61 2.00
CA SER A 370 1.12 -5.61 0.99
C SER A 370 -0.36 -5.27 1.12
N PHE A 371 -0.69 -4.00 0.86
CA PHE A 371 -2.06 -3.51 0.85
C PHE A 371 -2.62 -3.35 -0.59
N ASP A 372 -1.88 -3.78 -1.62
CA ASP A 372 -2.38 -3.78 -3.01
C ASP A 372 -3.57 -4.74 -3.18
N GLY A 373 -4.67 -4.26 -3.75
CA GLY A 373 -5.78 -5.13 -4.17
C GLY A 373 -5.34 -6.28 -5.09
N ALA A 374 -4.35 -6.06 -5.96
CA ALA A 374 -3.78 -7.10 -6.82
C ALA A 374 -3.04 -8.21 -6.04
N HIS A 375 -2.63 -7.95 -4.80
CA HIS A 375 -2.02 -8.93 -3.89
C HIS A 375 -3.02 -9.50 -2.86
N LEU A 376 -4.07 -8.75 -2.51
CA LEU A 376 -5.05 -9.14 -1.49
C LEU A 376 -6.24 -9.92 -2.07
N SER A 377 -6.94 -9.36 -3.05
CA SER A 377 -8.18 -9.91 -3.62
C SER A 377 -8.05 -10.35 -5.06
N CYS A 378 -6.84 -10.25 -5.64
CA CYS A 378 -6.54 -10.54 -7.04
C CYS A 378 -7.36 -9.66 -8.01
N GLY A 379 -7.62 -8.40 -7.61
CA GLY A 379 -8.32 -7.42 -8.42
C GLY A 379 -8.37 -6.04 -7.77
N ASP A 380 -9.05 -5.09 -8.42
CA ASP A 380 -8.95 -3.66 -8.08
C ASP A 380 -9.72 -3.21 -6.83
N LYS A 381 -10.24 -4.16 -6.04
CA LYS A 381 -11.07 -3.87 -4.85
C LYS A 381 -10.70 -4.80 -3.71
N ALA A 382 -10.15 -4.25 -2.64
CA ALA A 382 -9.89 -4.94 -1.40
C ALA A 382 -10.44 -4.15 -0.21
N SER A 383 -10.58 -4.82 0.92
CA SER A 383 -10.98 -4.28 2.21
C SER A 383 -9.89 -4.51 3.25
N MET A 384 -9.98 -3.79 4.36
CA MET A 384 -9.17 -4.04 5.57
C MET A 384 -9.28 -5.50 6.05
N TYR A 385 -10.40 -6.18 5.80
CA TYR A 385 -10.57 -7.58 6.18
C TYR A 385 -9.71 -8.54 5.34
N ASP A 386 -9.40 -8.20 4.09
CA ASP A 386 -8.50 -8.98 3.24
C ASP A 386 -7.06 -8.88 3.75
N VAL A 387 -6.62 -7.67 4.16
CA VAL A 387 -5.35 -7.46 4.88
C VAL A 387 -5.28 -8.34 6.13
N ILE A 388 -6.34 -8.33 6.95
CA ILE A 388 -6.45 -9.16 8.17
C ILE A 388 -6.43 -10.66 7.85
N ALA A 389 -7.04 -11.09 6.74
CA ALA A 389 -7.02 -12.48 6.30
C ALA A 389 -5.60 -12.93 5.92
N HIS A 390 -4.87 -12.12 5.16
CA HIS A 390 -3.49 -12.39 4.76
C HIS A 390 -2.54 -12.41 5.97
N ILE A 391 -2.66 -11.44 6.88
CA ILE A 391 -1.92 -11.42 8.16
C ILE A 391 -2.18 -12.70 8.98
N ASN A 392 -3.43 -13.12 9.11
CA ASN A 392 -3.79 -14.32 9.88
C ASN A 392 -3.33 -15.62 9.20
N HIS A 393 -3.36 -15.70 7.86
CA HIS A 393 -2.88 -16.87 7.13
C HIS A 393 -1.36 -17.02 7.23
N ILE A 394 -0.60 -15.95 7.03
CA ILE A 394 0.86 -15.95 7.20
C ILE A 394 1.23 -16.33 8.64
N ARG A 395 0.55 -15.73 9.64
CA ARG A 395 0.71 -16.11 11.05
C ARG A 395 0.43 -17.60 11.30
N ARG A 396 -0.56 -18.19 10.62
CA ARG A 396 -0.93 -19.61 10.77
C ARG A 396 0.10 -20.56 10.16
N VAL A 397 0.71 -20.19 9.02
CA VAL A 397 1.65 -21.04 8.28
C VAL A 397 3.10 -20.82 8.73
N ALA A 398 3.57 -19.57 8.74
CA ALA A 398 4.95 -19.21 9.09
C ALA A 398 5.15 -18.90 10.58
N GLY A 399 4.08 -18.56 11.32
CA GLY A 399 4.16 -18.20 12.74
C GLY A 399 4.11 -16.69 12.99
N VAL A 400 3.80 -16.31 14.23
CA VAL A 400 3.60 -14.90 14.64
C VAL A 400 4.89 -14.06 14.62
N ASN A 401 6.06 -14.70 14.55
CA ASN A 401 7.36 -14.01 14.49
C ASN A 401 7.76 -13.62 13.05
N ASN A 402 6.95 -14.00 12.06
CA ASN A 402 7.28 -14.01 10.63
C ASN A 402 6.27 -13.19 9.78
N VAL A 403 5.43 -12.37 10.42
CA VAL A 403 4.45 -11.48 9.78
C VAL A 403 4.67 -10.02 10.20
N GLY A 404 4.55 -9.08 9.26
CA GLY A 404 4.77 -7.64 9.42
C GLY A 404 3.83 -6.81 8.52
N LEU A 405 4.08 -5.50 8.41
CA LEU A 405 3.31 -4.55 7.59
C LEU A 405 4.20 -3.91 6.52
N GLY A 406 3.78 -3.91 5.27
CA GLY A 406 4.55 -3.36 4.15
C GLY A 406 3.60 -2.93 3.04
N ALA A 407 2.87 -1.83 3.27
CA ALA A 407 1.65 -1.51 2.54
C ALA A 407 1.86 -1.30 1.03
N GLY A 408 3.00 -0.71 0.62
CA GLY A 408 3.21 -0.27 -0.77
C GLY A 408 2.53 1.06 -1.09
N TYR A 409 2.23 1.87 -0.07
CA TYR A 409 1.62 3.19 -0.29
C TYR A 409 2.46 4.05 -1.23
N ASP A 410 1.76 4.87 -2.01
CA ASP A 410 2.26 5.66 -3.13
C ASP A 410 2.70 4.87 -4.38
N GLY A 411 2.80 3.55 -4.31
CA GLY A 411 3.08 2.65 -5.44
C GLY A 411 1.84 1.88 -5.92
N ILE A 412 0.98 1.49 -4.98
CA ILE A 412 -0.29 0.80 -5.26
C ILE A 412 -1.35 1.71 -5.89
N LEU A 413 -2.14 1.17 -6.82
CA LEU A 413 -3.26 1.88 -7.46
C LEU A 413 -4.56 1.76 -6.67
N SER A 414 -4.79 0.60 -6.06
CA SER A 414 -6.04 0.24 -5.38
C SER A 414 -5.76 -0.18 -3.93
N PRO A 415 -5.61 0.78 -3.00
CA PRO A 415 -5.55 0.47 -1.57
C PRO A 415 -6.88 -0.09 -1.06
N PRO A 416 -6.91 -0.71 0.14
CA PRO A 416 -8.14 -1.21 0.74
C PRO A 416 -9.06 -0.03 1.08
N VAL A 417 -10.38 -0.20 0.92
CA VAL A 417 -11.36 0.91 1.04
C VAL A 417 -11.26 1.67 2.36
N GLU A 418 -11.05 0.98 3.48
CA GLU A 418 -10.94 1.58 4.82
C GLU A 418 -9.51 2.06 5.16
N LEU A 419 -8.53 1.76 4.31
CA LEU A 419 -7.10 2.05 4.50
C LEU A 419 -6.52 2.77 3.25
N PRO A 420 -7.05 3.95 2.87
CA PRO A 420 -6.64 4.62 1.62
C PRO A 420 -5.19 5.13 1.66
N ASP A 421 -4.67 5.40 2.85
CA ASP A 421 -3.38 6.06 3.08
C ASP A 421 -2.74 5.68 4.44
N VAL A 422 -1.52 6.17 4.67
CA VAL A 422 -0.73 5.87 5.88
C VAL A 422 -1.38 6.24 7.21
N SER A 423 -2.47 7.02 7.24
CA SER A 423 -3.21 7.29 8.50
C SER A 423 -4.01 6.08 9.00
N GLY A 424 -4.26 5.08 8.14
CA GLY A 424 -5.15 3.95 8.44
C GLY A 424 -4.62 2.89 9.42
N TYR A 425 -3.32 2.83 9.71
CA TYR A 425 -2.74 1.74 10.52
C TYR A 425 -3.40 1.54 11.90
N PRO A 426 -3.73 2.58 12.69
CA PRO A 426 -4.37 2.39 13.98
C PRO A 426 -5.76 1.73 13.88
N LEU A 427 -6.49 1.96 12.78
CA LEU A 427 -7.78 1.33 12.51
C LEU A 427 -7.62 -0.16 12.21
N LEU A 428 -6.68 -0.53 11.33
CA LEU A 428 -6.32 -1.93 11.05
C LEU A 428 -6.01 -2.70 12.33
N LEU A 429 -5.18 -2.13 13.21
CA LEU A 429 -4.80 -2.76 14.47
C LEU A 429 -5.96 -2.80 15.48
N ALA A 430 -6.81 -1.77 15.50
CA ALA A 430 -8.00 -1.75 16.35
C ALA A 430 -9.01 -2.84 15.93
N GLU A 431 -9.21 -3.09 14.64
CA GLU A 431 -10.04 -4.21 14.18
C GLU A 431 -9.35 -5.57 14.39
N LEU A 432 -8.03 -5.70 14.16
CA LEU A 432 -7.29 -6.93 14.44
C LEU A 432 -7.37 -7.37 15.91
N THR A 433 -7.33 -6.41 16.86
CA THR A 433 -7.45 -6.70 18.31
C THR A 433 -8.85 -7.18 18.75
N ARG A 434 -9.84 -7.24 17.87
CA ARG A 434 -11.13 -7.93 18.16
C ARG A 434 -10.97 -9.43 18.26
N ASP A 435 -10.05 -9.98 17.49
CA ASP A 435 -9.71 -11.39 17.55
C ASP A 435 -8.85 -11.63 18.81
N ARG A 436 -9.45 -12.28 19.81
CA ARG A 436 -8.79 -12.62 21.09
C ARG A 436 -7.56 -13.51 20.93
N ARG A 437 -7.32 -14.08 19.74
CA ARG A 437 -6.07 -14.78 19.40
C ARG A 437 -4.90 -13.82 19.23
N TRP A 438 -5.09 -12.51 19.12
CA TRP A 438 -4.03 -11.51 19.06
C TRP A 438 -3.79 -10.90 20.43
N SER A 439 -2.69 -11.29 21.09
CA SER A 439 -2.27 -10.65 22.33
C SER A 439 -1.60 -9.29 22.05
N ALA A 440 -1.50 -8.45 23.09
CA ALA A 440 -0.70 -7.22 23.04
C ALA A 440 0.77 -7.47 22.62
N SER A 441 1.34 -8.64 22.94
CA SER A 441 2.69 -9.01 22.50
C SER A 441 2.74 -9.37 21.01
N ASP A 442 1.71 -10.05 20.50
CA ASP A 442 1.62 -10.41 19.08
C ASP A 442 1.43 -9.18 18.19
N ILE A 443 0.62 -8.21 18.63
CA ILE A 443 0.48 -6.92 17.93
C ILE A 443 1.83 -6.18 17.90
N LYS A 444 2.57 -6.12 19.01
CA LYS A 444 3.91 -5.50 19.04
C LYS A 444 4.91 -6.18 18.09
N LYS A 445 4.82 -7.51 17.94
CA LYS A 445 5.61 -8.27 16.97
C LYS A 445 5.26 -7.86 15.54
N LEU A 446 3.96 -7.90 15.19
CA LEU A 446 3.45 -7.54 13.86
C LEU A 446 3.85 -6.13 13.43
N VAL A 447 3.65 -5.12 14.27
CA VAL A 447 3.83 -3.72 13.84
C VAL A 447 5.28 -3.31 13.61
N GLY A 448 6.26 -4.02 14.18
CA GLY A 448 7.67 -3.67 14.02
C GLY A 448 8.65 -4.49 14.85
N GLY A 449 8.20 -5.17 15.92
CA GLY A 449 9.06 -6.03 16.72
C GLY A 449 9.72 -7.17 15.94
N ASN A 450 9.01 -7.76 14.97
CA ASN A 450 9.54 -8.79 14.08
C ASN A 450 10.60 -8.25 13.12
N LEU A 451 10.40 -7.05 12.57
CA LEU A 451 11.38 -6.40 11.71
C LEU A 451 12.64 -6.01 12.48
N LEU A 452 12.48 -5.43 13.68
CA LEU A 452 13.60 -5.12 14.56
C LEU A 452 14.36 -6.37 15.02
N ARG A 453 13.69 -7.52 15.14
CA ARG A 453 14.36 -8.82 15.35
C ARG A 453 15.19 -9.20 14.13
N VAL A 454 14.56 -9.33 12.95
CA VAL A 454 15.21 -9.73 11.70
C VAL A 454 16.40 -8.81 11.36
N PHE A 455 16.24 -7.50 11.50
CA PHE A 455 17.29 -6.53 11.22
C PHE A 455 18.49 -6.71 12.18
N ARG A 456 18.25 -6.91 13.49
CA ARG A 456 19.33 -7.24 14.45
C ARG A 456 20.02 -8.56 14.14
N GLU A 457 19.29 -9.59 13.71
CA GLU A 457 19.86 -10.90 13.34
C GLU A 457 20.77 -10.77 12.10
N VAL A 458 20.37 -9.98 11.09
CA VAL A 458 21.18 -9.66 9.91
C VAL A 458 22.43 -8.84 10.27
N GLU A 459 22.30 -7.80 11.09
CA GLU A 459 23.44 -7.02 11.62
C GLU A 459 24.41 -7.89 12.44
N SER A 460 23.87 -8.81 13.25
CA SER A 460 24.66 -9.73 14.08
C SER A 460 25.43 -10.73 13.23
N TYR A 461 24.81 -11.30 12.19
CA TYR A 461 25.52 -12.18 11.25
C TYR A 461 26.70 -11.44 10.59
N ALA A 462 26.45 -10.24 10.06
CA ALA A 462 27.49 -9.42 9.43
C ALA A 462 28.68 -9.14 10.36
N ALA A 463 28.42 -8.88 11.64
CA ALA A 463 29.47 -8.70 12.65
C ALA A 463 30.36 -9.95 12.83
N THR A 464 29.81 -11.16 12.70
CA THR A 464 30.61 -12.41 12.80
C THR A 464 31.51 -12.64 11.59
N VAL A 465 31.15 -12.12 10.41
CA VAL A 465 31.88 -12.33 9.14
C VAL A 465 32.72 -11.12 8.71
N THR A 466 33.05 -10.23 9.64
CA THR A 466 33.94 -9.06 9.40
C THR A 466 35.33 -9.42 8.89
N HIS A 467 35.78 -10.66 9.11
CA HIS A 467 37.04 -11.21 8.58
C HIS A 467 36.95 -11.64 7.10
N GLN A 468 35.75 -11.76 6.53
CA GLN A 468 35.56 -12.16 5.13
C GLN A 468 35.80 -10.95 4.22
N THR A 469 36.62 -11.15 3.18
CA THR A 469 36.84 -10.16 2.14
C THR A 469 35.53 -9.88 1.37
N PRO A 470 35.33 -8.66 0.84
CA PRO A 470 34.22 -8.37 -0.06
C PRO A 470 34.18 -9.32 -1.26
N SER A 471 32.98 -9.63 -1.75
CA SER A 471 32.86 -10.39 -3.01
C SER A 471 33.42 -9.60 -4.19
N GLU A 472 34.30 -10.23 -4.94
CA GLU A 472 34.88 -9.74 -6.21
C GLU A 472 34.41 -10.59 -7.40
N GLU A 473 33.39 -11.43 -7.21
CA GLU A 473 32.80 -12.22 -8.28
C GLU A 473 32.22 -11.30 -9.37
N LEU A 474 32.65 -11.51 -10.61
CA LEU A 474 32.17 -10.81 -11.79
C LEU A 474 31.07 -11.62 -12.46
N ILE A 475 30.11 -10.92 -13.06
CA ILE A 475 29.10 -11.61 -13.88
C ILE A 475 29.76 -12.16 -15.16
N PRO A 476 29.46 -13.41 -15.56
CA PRO A 476 29.90 -13.94 -16.85
C PRO A 476 29.49 -13.03 -18.01
N GLN A 477 30.43 -12.74 -18.91
CA GLN A 477 30.25 -11.74 -19.97
C GLN A 477 29.18 -12.16 -21.00
N ASP A 478 29.02 -13.46 -21.22
CA ASP A 478 27.97 -14.06 -22.04
C ASP A 478 26.55 -13.69 -21.56
N LEU A 479 26.32 -13.57 -20.25
CA LEU A 479 25.02 -13.19 -19.68
C LEU A 479 24.65 -11.70 -19.86
N ILE A 480 25.58 -10.87 -20.33
CA ILE A 480 25.39 -9.42 -20.50
C ILE A 480 25.78 -8.90 -21.89
N LYS A 481 26.28 -9.77 -22.77
CA LYS A 481 26.88 -9.39 -24.07
C LYS A 481 25.92 -8.66 -24.99
N GLU A 482 24.68 -9.13 -25.08
CA GLU A 482 23.65 -8.56 -25.96
C GLU A 482 23.07 -7.25 -25.40
N SER A 483 23.29 -6.98 -24.11
CA SER A 483 22.80 -5.83 -23.36
C SER A 483 23.88 -4.78 -23.08
N ALA A 484 25.03 -4.88 -23.75
CA ALA A 484 26.21 -4.08 -23.45
C ALA A 484 26.28 -2.73 -24.18
N TYR A 485 25.25 -2.35 -24.93
CA TYR A 485 25.23 -1.15 -25.79
C TYR A 485 25.40 0.20 -25.05
N CYS A 486 25.20 0.23 -23.72
CA CYS A 486 25.50 1.38 -22.85
C CYS A 486 26.59 1.08 -21.81
N ARG A 487 27.42 0.05 -22.03
CA ARG A 487 28.56 -0.31 -21.16
C ARG A 487 29.88 -0.04 -21.88
N TYR A 488 30.86 0.47 -21.16
CA TYR A 488 32.24 0.51 -21.66
C TYR A 488 32.85 -0.89 -21.56
N HIS A 489 33.51 -1.33 -22.62
CA HIS A 489 34.32 -2.54 -22.62
C HIS A 489 35.79 -2.14 -22.56
N ASP A 490 36.48 -2.55 -21.48
CA ASP A 490 37.92 -2.74 -21.55
C ASP A 490 38.16 -3.91 -22.53
N ALA A 491 39.01 -3.67 -23.53
CA ALA A 491 39.26 -4.58 -24.67
C ALA A 491 40.32 -5.65 -24.37
#